data_AF-A0A7W0SJD2-F1
#
_entry.id   AF-A0A7W0SJD2-F1
#
_cell.length_a   1.000
_cell.length_b   1.000
_cell.length_c   1.000
_cell.angle_alpha   90.00
_cell.angle_beta   90.00
_cell.angle_gamma   90.00
#
_symmetry.space_group_name_H-M   'P 1'
#
loop_
_entity.id
_entity.type
_entity.pdbx_description
1 polymer ?
#
loop_
_entity_poly.entity_id
_entity_poly.type
_entity_poly.pdbx_seq_one_letter_code
_entity_poly.pdbx_strand_id
1 'polypeptide(L)'
;MKLTVVGCSPAWPNPGGAQSGYMVEGPGSLLLDCGPGVLASLRERQGWPEVDAIAISHFHLDHWGDLVPWVWGRMFGLGRDRPAPELWL
;
A
#
# COMPACT_ATOMS: atom_id res chain seq x y z
N MET A 1 18.62 -6.19 0.27
CA MET A 1 17.55 -5.26 0.67
C MET A 1 17.38 -4.22 -0.42
N LYS A 2 16.13 -3.85 -0.75
CA LYS A 2 15.76 -2.86 -1.76
C LYS A 2 14.58 -2.04 -1.24
N LEU A 3 14.62 -0.72 -1.44
CA LEU A 3 13.52 0.19 -1.15
C LEU A 3 12.98 0.74 -2.46
N THR A 4 11.67 0.65 -2.68
CA THR A 4 10.98 1.26 -3.82
C THR A 4 10.00 2.31 -3.30
N VAL A 5 10.12 3.54 -3.80
CA VAL A 5 9.11 4.58 -3.55
C VAL A 5 7.89 4.26 -4.41
N VAL A 6 6.77 3.93 -3.76
CA VAL A 6 5.48 3.74 -4.42
C VAL A 6 4.75 5.07 -4.51
N GLY A 7 4.79 5.84 -3.42
CA GLY A 7 4.33 7.21 -3.37
C GLY A 7 5.06 8.02 -2.31
N CYS A 8 5.16 9.32 -2.57
CA CYS A 8 5.86 10.29 -1.72
C CYS A 8 5.17 11.66 -1.73
N SER A 9 3.92 11.72 -2.18
CA SER A 9 3.14 12.96 -2.11
C SER A 9 2.69 13.22 -0.67
N PRO A 10 2.58 14.50 -0.26
CA PRO A 10 2.05 14.86 1.05
C PRO A 10 0.52 14.69 1.10
N ALA A 11 -0.09 15.17 2.19
CA ALA A 11 -1.54 15.23 2.39
C ALA A 11 -2.35 15.85 1.23
N TRP A 12 -1.71 16.64 0.36
CA TRP A 12 -2.21 17.04 -0.95
C TRP A 12 -1.45 16.27 -2.05
N PRO A 13 -2.10 15.35 -2.77
CA PRO A 13 -1.40 14.50 -3.73
C PRO A 13 -0.81 15.31 -4.89
N ASN A 14 0.41 14.96 -5.32
CA ASN A 14 1.00 15.54 -6.53
C ASN A 14 0.33 14.95 -7.78
N PRO A 15 0.25 15.69 -8.90
CA PRO A 15 -0.27 15.15 -10.14
C PRO A 15 0.45 13.87 -10.56
N GLY A 16 -0.32 12.80 -10.78
CA GLY A 16 0.20 11.49 -11.19
C GLY A 16 0.98 10.70 -10.13
N GLY A 17 0.99 11.16 -8.87
CA GLY A 17 1.69 10.49 -7.77
C GLY A 17 0.75 9.99 -6.67
N ALA A 18 1.11 8.87 -6.05
CA ALA A 18 0.50 8.40 -4.81
C ALA A 18 1.02 9.19 -3.59
N GLN A 19 0.24 9.14 -2.50
CA GLN A 19 0.66 9.62 -1.17
C GLN A 19 1.65 8.66 -0.50
N SER A 20 1.95 8.82 0.79
CA SER A 20 3.01 8.06 1.47
C SER A 20 2.86 6.55 1.28
N GLY A 21 3.88 5.92 0.71
CA GLY A 21 3.92 4.46 0.53
C GLY A 21 5.26 3.99 -0.02
N TYR A 22 5.88 3.06 0.68
CA TYR A 22 7.24 2.59 0.39
C TYR A 22 7.31 1.08 0.49
N MET A 23 7.69 0.41 -0.59
CA MET A 23 7.91 -1.03 -0.59
C MET A 23 9.33 -1.35 -0.16
N VAL A 24 9.49 -2.10 0.92
CA VAL A 24 10.76 -2.60 1.42
C VAL A 24 10.86 -4.09 1.12
N GLU A 25 11.85 -4.49 0.34
CA GLU A 25 12.06 -5.87 -0.11
C GLU A 25 13.39 -6.44 0.44
N GLY A 26 13.32 -7.63 1.03
CA GLY A 26 14.44 -8.36 1.62
C GLY A 26 14.13 -9.87 1.66
N PRO A 27 14.31 -10.56 2.79
CA PRO A 27 13.78 -11.92 2.99
C PRO A 27 12.24 -12.00 2.90
N GLY A 28 11.55 -10.86 3.05
CA GLY A 28 10.12 -10.68 2.83
C GLY A 28 9.84 -9.28 2.27
N SER A 29 8.56 -8.91 2.26
CA SER A 29 8.01 -7.70 1.67
C SER A 29 7.16 -6.91 2.67
N LEU A 30 7.56 -5.67 2.93
CA LEU A 30 6.86 -4.75 3.82
C LEU A 30 6.43 -3.52 3.03
N LEU A 31 5.13 -3.22 3.06
CA LEU A 31 4.63 -1.92 2.64
C LEU A 31 4.60 -0.98 3.84
N LEU A 32 5.52 -0.02 3.88
CA LEU A 32 5.52 1.05 4.87
C LEU A 32 4.63 2.20 4.36
N ASP A 33 3.56 2.47 5.10
CA ASP A 33 2.42 3.32 4.75
C ASP A 33 1.63 2.85 3.51
N CYS A 34 0.33 3.12 3.53
CA CYS A 34 -0.61 2.82 2.46
C CYS A 34 -1.53 4.03 2.21
N GLY A 35 -0.93 5.16 1.82
CA GLY A 35 -1.64 6.38 1.48
C GLY A 35 -2.47 6.27 0.19
N PRO A 36 -3.47 7.15 0.00
CA PRO A 36 -4.24 7.25 -1.24
C PRO A 36 -3.39 7.23 -2.51
N GLY A 37 -3.75 6.30 -3.42
CA GLY A 37 -3.08 6.06 -4.69
C GLY A 37 -1.99 4.97 -4.65
N VAL A 38 -1.53 4.56 -3.46
CA VAL A 38 -0.51 3.50 -3.31
C VAL A 38 -1.02 2.18 -3.86
N LEU A 39 -2.25 1.78 -3.52
CA LEU A 39 -2.86 0.54 -4.01
C LEU A 39 -3.03 0.60 -5.54
N ALA A 40 -3.44 1.74 -6.09
CA ALA A 40 -3.55 1.92 -7.54
C ALA A 40 -2.19 1.75 -8.22
N SER A 41 -1.13 2.39 -7.70
CA SER A 41 0.22 2.29 -8.25
C SER A 41 0.79 0.87 -8.17
N LEU A 42 0.59 0.15 -7.05
CA LEU A 42 0.99 -1.25 -6.95
C LEU A 42 0.27 -2.14 -7.98
N ARG A 43 -1.01 -1.83 -8.24
CA ARG A 43 -1.83 -2.58 -9.20
C ARG A 43 -1.44 -2.39 -10.67
N GLU A 44 -0.60 -1.41 -10.98
CA GLU A 44 0.00 -1.27 -12.32
C GLU A 44 0.97 -2.42 -12.64
N ARG A 45 1.54 -3.06 -11.61
CA ARG A 45 2.53 -4.14 -11.76
C ARG A 45 1.90 -5.53 -11.71
N GLN A 46 0.81 -5.69 -10.95
CA GLN A 46 0.11 -6.95 -10.74
C GLN A 46 -1.37 -6.72 -10.42
N GLY A 47 -2.26 -7.67 -10.72
CA GLY A 47 -3.70 -7.47 -10.54
C GLY A 47 -4.12 -7.08 -9.11
N TRP A 48 -3.54 -7.73 -8.11
CA TRP A 48 -3.65 -7.38 -6.69
C TRP A 48 -2.28 -7.51 -6.00
N PRO A 49 -1.80 -6.51 -5.24
CA PRO A 49 -0.53 -6.60 -4.53
C PRO A 49 -0.51 -7.72 -3.48
N GLU A 50 0.58 -8.47 -3.46
CA GLU A 50 0.91 -9.43 -2.41
C GLU A 50 2.09 -8.86 -1.62
N VAL A 51 1.88 -8.65 -0.32
CA VAL A 51 2.90 -8.21 0.63
C VAL A 51 2.75 -9.03 1.90
N ASP A 52 3.84 -9.24 2.63
CA ASP A 52 3.81 -10.01 3.87
C ASP A 52 3.23 -9.18 5.02
N ALA A 53 3.57 -7.88 5.06
CA ALA A 53 3.06 -6.95 6.05
C ALA A 53 2.82 -5.55 5.48
N ILE A 54 1.90 -4.82 6.11
CA ILE A 54 1.71 -3.38 5.95
C ILE A 54 1.95 -2.73 7.32
N ALA A 55 2.88 -1.80 7.40
CA ALA A 55 3.13 -1.00 8.60
C ALA A 55 2.64 0.42 8.40
N ILE A 56 1.89 0.97 9.36
CA ILE A 56 1.41 2.34 9.33
C ILE A 56 2.22 3.18 10.31
N SER A 57 2.87 4.24 9.82
CA SER A 57 3.73 5.09 10.66
C SER A 57 2.92 5.95 11.65
N HIS A 58 1.79 6.49 11.21
CA HIS A 58 0.86 7.30 12.00
C HIS A 58 -0.47 7.49 11.26
N PHE A 59 -1.44 8.15 11.89
CA PHE A 59 -2.84 8.17 11.43
C PHE A 59 -3.27 9.42 10.65
N HIS A 60 -2.35 10.13 10.00
CA HIS A 60 -2.76 11.08 8.96
C HIS A 60 -3.22 10.32 7.72
N LEU A 61 -4.28 10.80 7.06
CA LEU A 61 -4.96 10.05 6.00
C LEU A 61 -4.03 9.69 4.83
N ASP A 62 -3.04 10.52 4.54
CA ASP A 62 -2.03 10.31 3.51
C ASP A 62 -1.05 9.17 3.78
N HIS A 63 -1.15 8.52 4.93
CA HIS A 63 -0.34 7.36 5.32
C HIS A 63 -1.14 6.04 5.37
N TRP A 64 -2.48 6.07 5.35
CA TRP A 64 -3.27 4.85 5.52
C TRP A 64 -4.59 4.79 4.72
N GLY A 65 -4.96 5.85 4.01
CA GLY A 65 -6.26 5.94 3.34
C GLY A 65 -6.55 4.82 2.34
N ASP A 66 -5.53 4.25 1.70
CA ASP A 66 -5.71 3.14 0.76
C ASP A 66 -5.92 1.78 1.45
N LEU A 67 -5.81 1.68 2.78
CA LEU A 67 -6.29 0.50 3.51
C LEU A 67 -7.80 0.29 3.31
N VAL A 68 -8.58 1.37 3.15
CA VAL A 68 -10.02 1.28 2.91
C VAL A 68 -10.33 0.52 1.60
N PRO A 69 -9.90 0.98 0.41
CA PRO A 69 -10.10 0.23 -0.83
C PRO A 69 -9.37 -1.12 -0.83
N TRP A 70 -8.27 -1.28 -0.08
CA TRP A 70 -7.62 -2.58 0.09
C TRP A 70 -8.57 -3.60 0.73
N VAL A 71 -9.21 -3.26 1.85
CA VAL A 71 -10.19 -4.14 2.54
C VAL A 71 -11.36 -4.48 1.62
N TRP A 72 -11.92 -3.51 0.91
CA TRP A 72 -13.03 -3.76 -0.02
C TRP A 72 -12.62 -4.67 -1.18
N GLY A 73 -11.45 -4.45 -1.78
CA GLY A 73 -10.95 -5.31 -2.86
C GLY A 73 -10.56 -6.72 -2.38
N ARG A 74 -10.22 -6.87 -1.10
CA ARG A 74 -10.06 -8.18 -0.45
C ARG A 74 -11.39 -8.88 -0.18
N MET A 75 -12.43 -8.16 0.23
CA MET A 75 -13.71 -8.81 0.53
C MET A 75 -14.50 -9.17 -0.73
N PHE A 76 -14.45 -8.32 -1.76
CA PHE A 76 -15.38 -8.40 -2.91
C PHE A 76 -14.70 -8.36 -4.27
N GLY A 77 -13.37 -8.19 -4.34
CA GLY A 77 -12.66 -7.93 -5.59
C GLY A 77 -11.51 -8.91 -5.87
N LEU A 78 -10.53 -8.41 -6.62
CA LEU A 78 -9.37 -9.18 -7.10
C LEU A 78 -8.46 -9.71 -5.98
N GLY A 79 -8.60 -9.19 -4.76
CA GLY A 79 -7.85 -9.62 -3.60
C GLY A 79 -8.47 -10.80 -2.83
N ARG A 80 -9.66 -11.27 -3.22
CA ARG A 80 -10.43 -12.27 -2.46
C ARG A 80 -9.67 -13.54 -2.11
N ASP A 81 -8.94 -14.08 -3.08
CA ASP A 81 -8.22 -15.35 -2.93
C ASP A 81 -6.74 -15.14 -2.59
N ARG A 82 -6.36 -13.91 -2.18
CA ARG A 82 -4.98 -13.53 -1.85
C ARG A 82 -4.72 -13.60 -0.33
N PRO A 83 -3.52 -14.00 0.11
CA PRO A 83 -3.14 -13.99 1.53
C PRO A 83 -3.32 -12.62 2.20
N ALA A 84 -3.75 -12.60 3.46
CA ALA A 84 -3.79 -11.39 4.30
C ALA A 84 -2.37 -10.94 4.65
N PRO A 85 -1.98 -9.69 4.33
CA PRO A 85 -0.79 -9.14 4.95
C PRO A 85 -1.06 -8.96 6.44
N GLU A 86 -0.02 -9.11 7.25
CA GLU A 86 -0.07 -8.63 8.63
C GLU A 86 -0.22 -7.11 8.63
N LEU A 87 -0.94 -6.57 9.62
CA LEU A 87 -1.07 -5.14 9.81
C LEU A 87 -0.31 -4.74 11.08
N TRP A 88 0.69 -3.88 10.95
CA TRP A 88 1.48 -3.35 12.06
C TRP A 88 1.12 -1.87 12.25
N LEU A 89 0.70 -1.52 13.48
CA LEU A 89 0.20 -0.18 13.85
C LEU A 89 1.07 0.45 14.93
#